data_AF-A0A7X6Z0L9-F1
#
_entry.id   AF-A0A7X6Z0L9-F1
#
_cell.length_a   1.000
_cell.length_b   1.000
_cell.length_c   1.000
_cell.angle_alpha   90.00
_cell.angle_beta   90.00
_cell.angle_gamma   90.00
#
_symmetry.space_group_name_H-M   'P 1'
#
loop_
_entity.id
_entity.type
_entity.pdbx_description
1 polymer ?
#
loop_
_entity_poly.entity_id
_entity_poly.type
_entity_poly.pdbx_seq_one_letter_code
_entity_poly.pdbx_strand_id
1 'polypeptide(L)'
;MMNVEEIKLDLIRFVKGFYEDADVLYLDITKKEVELRLHVMEKDREEIKAFYENNRKIFKDETIKTNIDLAILSEVSIRVDKDGIFFGKSSFDFLATNVVAFYLLEKYLNDLMEELPKKLEEYRLHNMAQ
;
A
#
# COMPACT_ATOMS: atom_id res chain seq x y z
N MET A 1 23.19 -11.80 10.93
CA MET A 1 21.95 -11.78 11.72
C MET A 1 21.33 -10.43 11.51
N MET A 2 20.07 -10.35 11.08
CA MET A 2 19.39 -9.06 10.95
C MET A 2 18.50 -8.85 12.17
N ASN A 3 18.75 -7.80 12.93
CA ASN A 3 17.84 -7.33 13.97
C ASN A 3 16.59 -6.68 13.32
N VAL A 4 15.57 -6.40 14.13
CA VAL A 4 14.29 -5.84 13.63
C VAL A 4 14.47 -4.49 12.94
N GLU A 5 15.43 -3.67 13.37
CA GLU A 5 15.73 -2.38 12.74
C GLU A 5 16.37 -2.57 11.37
N GLU A 6 17.30 -3.51 11.23
CA GLU A 6 17.92 -3.89 9.95
C GLU A 6 16.87 -4.43 8.97
N ILE A 7 15.93 -5.24 9.45
CA ILE A 7 14.81 -5.75 8.64
C ILE A 7 13.90 -4.60 8.19
N LYS A 8 13.55 -3.67 9.09
CA LYS A 8 12.75 -2.50 8.71
C LYS A 8 13.46 -1.65 7.66
N LEU A 9 14.77 -1.43 7.80
CA LEU A 9 15.55 -0.67 6.82
C LEU A 9 15.63 -1.37 5.46
N ASP A 10 15.88 -2.68 5.45
CA ASP A 10 15.89 -3.47 4.20
C ASP A 10 14.51 -3.49 3.55
N LEU A 11 13.45 -3.68 4.34
CA LEU A 11 12.07 -3.66 3.88
C LEU A 11 11.68 -2.30 3.29
N ILE A 12 12.04 -1.19 3.93
CA ILE A 12 11.81 0.15 3.37
C ILE A 12 12.54 0.30 2.04
N ARG A 13 13.82 -0.09 1.95
CA ARG A 13 14.58 -0.03 0.69
C ARG A 13 13.95 -0.89 -0.41
N PHE A 14 13.52 -2.10 -0.05
CA PHE A 14 12.84 -3.02 -0.94
C PHE A 14 11.54 -2.40 -1.49
N VAL A 15 10.65 -1.91 -0.62
CA VAL A 15 9.38 -1.28 -1.03
C VAL A 15 9.65 -0.04 -1.89
N LYS A 16 10.63 0.79 -1.52
CA LYS A 16 11.02 1.97 -2.31
C LYS A 16 11.59 1.66 -3.69
N GLY A 17 12.02 0.43 -3.94
CA GLY A 17 12.37 -0.06 -5.27
C GLY A 17 11.17 -0.14 -6.23
N PHE A 18 9.95 -0.25 -5.69
CA PHE A 18 8.70 -0.28 -6.46
C PHE A 18 7.92 1.04 -6.37
N TYR A 19 7.93 1.67 -5.19
CA TYR A 19 7.25 2.94 -4.96
C TYR A 19 8.09 3.84 -4.05
N GLU A 20 8.73 4.84 -4.65
CA GLU A 20 9.75 5.69 -4.00
C GLU A 20 9.26 6.35 -2.70
N ASP A 21 7.99 6.77 -2.67
CA ASP A 21 7.40 7.51 -1.55
C ASP A 21 6.53 6.60 -0.67
N ALA A 22 7.15 5.53 -0.18
CA ALA A 22 6.53 4.55 0.71
C ALA A 22 7.22 4.50 2.08
N ASP A 23 6.42 4.28 3.13
CA ASP A 23 6.87 4.06 4.50
C ASP A 23 6.30 2.75 5.06
N VAL A 24 7.01 2.15 6.03
CA VAL A 24 6.52 0.99 6.79
C VAL A 24 5.96 1.48 8.14
N LEU A 25 4.63 1.46 8.28
CA LEU A 25 3.94 1.85 9.52
C LEU A 25 3.96 0.74 10.57
N TYR A 26 3.85 -0.51 10.13
CA TYR A 26 3.78 -1.68 11.00
C TYR A 26 4.51 -2.86 10.37
N LEU A 27 5.16 -3.66 11.21
CA LEU A 27 5.80 -4.90 10.82
C LEU A 27 5.72 -5.91 11.97
N ASP A 28 5.16 -7.08 11.68
CA ASP A 28 5.21 -8.28 12.52
C ASP A 28 5.79 -9.42 11.67
N ILE A 29 7.08 -9.70 11.88
CA ILE A 29 7.82 -10.72 11.13
C ILE A 29 7.28 -12.12 11.42
N THR A 30 6.87 -12.39 12.66
CA THR A 30 6.37 -13.71 13.08
C THR A 30 5.07 -14.04 12.36
N LYS A 31 4.17 -13.06 12.24
CA LYS A 31 2.90 -13.22 11.54
C LYS A 31 2.98 -12.90 10.04
N LYS A 32 4.09 -12.36 9.57
CA LYS A 32 4.29 -11.84 8.21
C LYS A 32 3.26 -10.78 7.86
N GLU A 33 3.02 -9.87 8.79
CA GLU A 33 2.13 -8.73 8.60
C GLU A 33 2.95 -7.47 8.39
N VAL A 34 2.57 -6.68 7.39
CA VAL A 34 3.15 -5.36 7.14
C VAL A 34 2.07 -4.37 6.80
N GLU A 35 2.19 -3.15 7.30
CA GLU A 35 1.35 -2.03 6.89
C GLU A 35 2.23 -0.96 6.26
N LEU A 36 1.95 -0.65 5.00
CA LEU A 36 2.64 0.34 4.21
C LEU A 36 1.80 1.60 4.14
N ARG A 37 2.43 2.76 4.29
CA ARG A 37 1.86 4.05 3.88
C ARG A 37 2.46 4.41 2.53
N LEU A 38 1.60 4.73 1.58
CA LEU A 38 1.98 5.15 0.24
C LEU A 38 1.53 6.59 0.07
N HIS A 39 2.48 7.50 -0.13
CA HIS A 39 2.19 8.91 -0.34
C HIS A 39 1.81 9.15 -1.79
N VAL A 40 0.63 9.70 -2.01
CA VAL A 40 0.11 10.00 -3.35
C VAL A 40 0.84 11.20 -3.91
N MET A 41 1.67 10.95 -4.91
CA MET A 41 2.41 11.99 -5.60
C MET A 41 1.46 12.92 -6.37
N GLU A 42 1.80 14.21 -6.44
CA GLU A 42 0.99 15.20 -7.16
C GLU A 42 0.78 14.82 -8.63
N LYS A 43 1.81 14.26 -9.28
CA LYS A 43 1.76 13.77 -10.66
C LYS A 43 0.70 12.68 -10.89
N ASP A 44 0.36 11.91 -9.86
CA ASP A 44 -0.59 10.81 -9.96
C ASP A 44 -2.04 11.26 -9.83
N ARG A 45 -2.31 12.50 -9.37
CA ARG A 45 -3.68 12.95 -9.06
C ARG A 45 -4.58 12.99 -10.29
N GLU A 46 -4.07 13.50 -11.41
CA GLU A 46 -4.83 13.55 -12.67
C GLU A 46 -5.12 12.14 -13.20
N GLU A 47 -4.14 11.25 -13.10
CA GLU A 47 -4.27 9.86 -13.54
C GLU A 47 -5.21 9.04 -12.65
N ILE A 48 -5.17 9.24 -11.33
CA ILE A 48 -6.12 8.66 -10.37
C ILE A 48 -7.55 9.09 -10.72
N LYS A 49 -7.74 10.38 -11.03
CA LYS A 49 -9.06 10.89 -11.43
C LYS A 49 -9.52 10.26 -12.74
N ALA A 50 -8.65 10.16 -13.75
CA ALA A 50 -8.97 9.49 -15.01
C ALA A 50 -9.28 8.00 -14.80
N PHE A 51 -8.51 7.31 -13.96
CA PHE A 51 -8.75 5.93 -13.57
C PHE A 51 -10.12 5.75 -12.93
N TYR A 52 -10.49 6.63 -11.99
CA TYR A 52 -11.81 6.65 -11.37
C TYR A 52 -12.93 6.82 -12.39
N GLU A 53 -12.82 7.81 -13.28
CA GLU A 53 -13.83 8.11 -14.29
C GLU A 53 -14.03 6.94 -15.26
N ASN A 54 -12.93 6.31 -15.69
CA ASN A 54 -12.93 5.14 -16.58
C ASN A 54 -13.51 3.89 -15.90
N ASN A 55 -13.44 3.81 -14.57
CA ASN A 55 -13.87 2.65 -13.78
C ASN A 55 -15.09 2.93 -12.89
N ARG A 56 -15.87 3.99 -13.16
CA ARG A 56 -17.07 4.39 -12.38
C ARG A 56 -18.07 3.26 -12.10
N LYS A 57 -18.14 2.24 -12.97
CA LYS A 57 -19.02 1.09 -12.78
C LYS A 57 -18.61 0.17 -11.62
N ILE A 58 -17.31 0.16 -11.30
CA ILE A 58 -16.71 -0.59 -10.19
C ILE A 58 -16.87 0.20 -8.89
N PHE A 59 -16.63 1.51 -8.97
CA PHE A 59 -16.70 2.44 -7.84
C PHE A 59 -18.10 3.05 -7.70
N LYS A 60 -19.03 2.27 -7.15
CA LYS A 60 -20.40 2.69 -6.88
C LYS A 60 -20.49 3.52 -5.60
N ASP A 61 -21.62 4.19 -5.42
CA ASP A 61 -21.96 4.98 -4.23
C ASP A 61 -21.10 6.24 -4.04
N GLU A 62 -20.73 6.87 -5.16
CA GLU A 62 -20.01 8.14 -5.14
C GLU A 62 -20.77 9.23 -4.39
N THR A 63 -20.03 9.99 -3.60
CA THR A 63 -20.57 11.18 -2.93
C THR A 63 -19.81 12.43 -3.38
N ILE A 64 -20.35 13.60 -3.05
CA ILE A 64 -19.61 14.86 -3.23
C ILE A 64 -18.26 14.79 -2.48
N LYS A 65 -18.24 14.15 -1.30
CA LYS A 65 -17.03 13.96 -0.51
C LYS A 65 -15.99 13.12 -1.23
N THR A 66 -16.39 12.08 -1.97
CA THR A 66 -15.46 11.25 -2.76
C THR A 66 -14.64 12.10 -3.73
N ASN A 67 -15.27 13.00 -4.48
CA ASN A 67 -14.56 13.85 -5.45
C ASN A 67 -13.64 14.87 -4.78
N ILE A 68 -14.05 15.43 -3.64
CA ILE A 68 -13.20 16.34 -2.85
C ILE A 68 -11.98 15.58 -2.34
N ASP A 69 -12.21 14.41 -1.76
CA ASP A 69 -11.15 13.61 -1.15
C ASP A 69 -10.18 13.08 -2.22
N LEU A 70 -10.65 12.64 -3.39
CA LEU A 70 -9.77 12.27 -4.50
C LEU A 70 -8.82 13.40 -4.93
N ALA A 71 -9.26 14.67 -4.82
CA ALA A 71 -8.43 15.80 -5.17
C ALA A 71 -7.34 16.09 -4.12
N ILE A 72 -7.60 15.82 -2.84
CA ILE A 72 -6.71 16.22 -1.72
C ILE A 72 -5.98 15.05 -1.04
N LEU A 73 -6.40 13.82 -1.27
CA LEU A 73 -5.86 12.63 -0.60
C LEU A 73 -4.36 12.56 -0.87
N SER A 74 -3.58 12.54 0.21
CA SER A 74 -2.12 12.61 0.16
C SER A 74 -1.47 11.26 0.47
N GLU A 75 -2.21 10.32 1.03
CA GLU A 75 -1.68 9.00 1.38
C GLU A 75 -2.79 7.94 1.42
N VAL A 76 -2.41 6.71 1.14
CA VAL A 76 -3.21 5.52 1.46
C VAL A 76 -2.38 4.55 2.28
N SER A 77 -3.07 3.77 3.12
CA SER A 77 -2.43 2.68 3.85
C SER A 77 -2.85 1.35 3.26
N ILE A 78 -1.89 0.44 3.03
CA ILE A 78 -2.13 -0.92 2.56
C ILE A 78 -1.48 -1.88 3.55
N ARG A 79 -2.30 -2.75 4.14
CA ARG A 79 -1.85 -3.84 4.99
C ARG A 79 -1.84 -5.13 4.19
N VAL A 80 -0.76 -5.89 4.32
CA VAL A 80 -0.62 -7.23 3.77
C VAL A 80 -0.42 -8.20 4.92
N ASP A 81 -1.23 -9.26 4.94
CA ASP A 81 -1.10 -10.37 5.87
C ASP A 81 -1.41 -11.70 5.17
N LYS A 82 -1.53 -12.78 5.95
CA LYS A 82 -1.81 -14.13 5.46
C LYS A 82 -3.16 -14.29 4.73
N ASP A 83 -4.13 -13.43 5.05
CA ASP A 83 -5.51 -13.49 4.56
C ASP A 83 -5.68 -12.60 3.32
N GLY A 84 -4.74 -11.67 3.07
CA GLY A 84 -4.62 -10.94 1.82
C GLY A 84 -4.22 -9.47 2.01
N ILE A 85 -4.78 -8.62 1.15
CA ILE A 85 -4.52 -7.17 1.12
C ILE A 85 -5.73 -6.45 1.70
N PHE A 86 -5.48 -5.57 2.66
CA PHE A 86 -6.48 -4.75 3.34
C PHE A 86 -6.12 -3.28 3.23
N PHE A 87 -7.11 -2.43 2.93
CA PHE A 87 -6.91 -0.99 2.92
C PHE A 87 -7.03 -0.45 4.35
N GLY A 88 -5.98 0.23 4.81
CA GLY A 88 -5.86 0.74 6.16
C GLY A 88 -6.86 1.87 6.45
N LYS A 89 -6.98 2.22 7.73
CA LYS A 89 -7.88 3.29 8.16
C LYS A 89 -7.42 4.63 7.57
N SER A 90 -8.37 5.36 7.01
CA SER A 90 -8.17 6.65 6.37
C SER A 90 -9.17 7.66 6.95
N SER A 91 -8.76 8.92 7.10
CA SER A 91 -9.67 10.03 7.42
C SER A 91 -10.50 10.47 6.21
N PHE A 92 -10.09 10.05 5.02
CA PHE A 92 -10.78 10.29 3.76
C PHE A 92 -11.95 9.32 3.57
N ASP A 93 -12.81 9.67 2.63
CA ASP A 93 -13.88 8.84 2.12
C ASP A 93 -13.36 7.45 1.73
N PHE A 94 -14.14 6.44 2.08
CA PHE A 94 -13.77 5.04 1.86
C PHE A 94 -13.61 4.74 0.37
N LEU A 95 -14.51 5.27 -0.47
CA LEU A 95 -14.45 5.07 -1.91
C LEU A 95 -13.22 5.77 -2.51
N ALA A 96 -12.93 7.00 -2.10
CA ALA A 96 -11.73 7.72 -2.54
C ALA A 96 -10.44 6.96 -2.18
N THR A 97 -10.36 6.44 -0.95
CA THR A 97 -9.22 5.63 -0.50
C THR A 97 -9.06 4.36 -1.33
N ASN A 98 -10.16 3.66 -1.62
CA ASN A 98 -10.12 2.45 -2.46
C ASN A 98 -9.69 2.76 -3.89
N VAL A 99 -10.26 3.78 -4.53
CA VAL A 99 -9.91 4.19 -5.89
C VAL A 99 -8.40 4.41 -6.02
N VAL A 100 -7.81 5.15 -5.09
CA VAL A 100 -6.38 5.45 -5.08
C VAL A 100 -5.57 4.17 -4.85
N ALA A 101 -5.97 3.34 -3.89
CA ALA A 101 -5.27 2.09 -3.61
C ALA A 101 -5.29 1.13 -4.81
N PHE A 102 -6.43 0.98 -5.49
CA PHE A 102 -6.54 0.18 -6.70
C PHE A 102 -5.66 0.73 -7.83
N TYR A 103 -5.66 2.04 -8.05
CA TYR A 103 -4.79 2.66 -9.05
C TYR A 103 -3.31 2.39 -8.76
N LEU A 104 -2.85 2.58 -7.51
CA LEU A 104 -1.45 2.36 -7.14
C LEU A 104 -1.07 0.88 -7.26
N LEU A 105 -1.97 -0.03 -6.87
CA LEU A 105 -1.77 -1.47 -7.05
C LEU A 105 -1.59 -1.83 -8.52
N GLU A 106 -2.50 -1.37 -9.37
CA GLU A 106 -2.48 -1.68 -10.81
C GLU A 106 -1.24 -1.09 -11.51
N LYS A 107 -0.91 0.17 -11.21
CA LYS A 107 0.14 0.90 -11.92
C LYS A 107 1.56 0.59 -11.44
N TYR A 108 1.75 0.39 -10.14
CA TYR A 108 3.08 0.39 -9.54
C TYR A 108 3.41 -0.84 -8.70
N LEU A 109 2.39 -1.49 -8.10
CA LEU A 109 2.63 -2.39 -6.97
C LEU A 109 2.23 -3.84 -7.21
N ASN A 110 1.78 -4.23 -8.41
CA ASN A 110 1.50 -5.63 -8.72
C ASN A 110 2.71 -6.54 -8.42
N ASP A 111 3.90 -6.17 -8.90
CA ASP A 111 5.13 -6.92 -8.65
C ASP A 111 5.52 -6.90 -7.16
N LEU A 112 5.32 -5.75 -6.49
CA LEU A 112 5.55 -5.64 -5.04
C LEU A 112 4.67 -6.64 -4.28
N MET A 113 3.40 -6.78 -4.65
CA MET A 113 2.47 -7.69 -3.97
C MET A 113 2.82 -9.16 -4.19
N GLU A 114 3.52 -9.51 -5.27
CA GLU A 114 4.03 -10.86 -5.51
C GLU A 114 5.32 -11.14 -4.71
N GLU A 115 6.22 -10.16 -4.62
CA GLU A 115 7.54 -10.31 -4.02
C GLU A 115 7.56 -10.07 -2.50
N LEU A 116 6.70 -9.19 -1.99
CA LEU A 116 6.66 -8.83 -0.57
C LEU A 116 6.39 -10.04 0.35
N PRO A 117 5.43 -10.94 0.06
CA PRO A 117 5.25 -12.15 0.87
C PRO A 117 6.48 -13.06 0.93
N LYS A 118 7.22 -13.17 -0.19
CA LYS A 118 8.47 -13.94 -0.27
C LYS A 118 9.52 -13.31 0.63
N LYS A 119 9.68 -11.98 0.56
CA LYS A 119 10.59 -11.20 1.38
C LYS A 119 10.29 -11.33 2.89
N LEU A 120 9.02 -11.29 3.28
CA LEU A 120 8.61 -11.47 4.68
C LEU A 120 8.89 -12.89 5.19
N GLU A 121 8.72 -13.90 4.32
CA GLU A 121 9.06 -15.29 4.64
C GLU A 121 10.57 -15.48 4.85
N GLU A 122 11.42 -14.86 4.02
CA GLU A 122 12.88 -14.86 4.22
C GLU A 122 13.27 -14.30 5.59
N TYR A 123 12.69 -13.17 5.98
CA TYR A 123 12.93 -12.58 7.31
C TYR A 123 12.48 -13.50 8.43
N ARG A 124 11.31 -14.13 8.29
CA ARG A 124 10.77 -15.06 9.30
C ARG A 124 11.68 -16.28 9.47
N LEU A 125 12.14 -16.88 8.36
CA LEU A 125 13.03 -18.03 8.39
C LEU A 125 14.39 -17.69 9.01
N HIS A 126 14.96 -16.52 8.68
CA HIS A 126 16.19 -16.03 9.30
C HIS A 126 16.07 -15.80 10.82
N ASN A 127 14.87 -15.44 11.30
CA ASN A 127 14.60 -15.26 12.72
C ASN A 127 14.27 -16.58 13.44
N MET A 128 13.69 -17.57 12.76
CA MET A 128 13.23 -18.84 13.36
C MET A 128 14.20 -20.01 13.25
N ALA A 129 15.22 -19.95 12.39
CA ALA A 129 16.27 -20.97 12.29
C ALA A 129 17.25 -20.96 13.48
N GLN A 130 16.78 -20.51 14.65
CA GLN A 130 17.53 -20.28 15.88
C GLN A 130 16.77 -20.87 17.06
#